data_AF-A0A6J6Z454-F1
#
_entry.id   AF-A0A6J6Z454-F1
#
_cell.length_a   1.000
_cell.length_b   1.000
_cell.length_c   1.000
_cell.angle_alpha   90.00
_cell.angle_beta   90.00
_cell.angle_gamma   90.00
#
_symmetry.space_group_name_H-M   'P 1'
#
loop_
_entity.id
_entity.type
_entity.pdbx_description
1 polymer ?
#
loop_
_entity_poly.entity_id
_entity_poly.type
_entity_poly.pdbx_seq_one_letter_code
_entity_poly.pdbx_strand_id
1 'polypeptide(L)'
;MIEQTVAEMYRADEANQFLEVTYQNGDKEIMYFKDFSSGAMIENIVRRAKKLAIKRFLRTNERGIRVDDMFESIHQEYKEHEDLPNTTNPDDWAKISGKKGERIIYIRTLVKHSESETSGGRSIERVGTGQYL
;
A
#
# COMPACT_ATOMS: atom_id res chain seq x y z
N MET A 1 -6.93 15.94 -14.13
CA MET A 1 -5.73 15.17 -13.77
C MET A 1 -5.54 15.06 -12.26
N ILE A 2 -5.17 16.13 -11.53
CA ILE A 2 -4.92 16.03 -10.07
C ILE A 2 -6.12 15.46 -9.32
N GLU A 3 -7.32 16.01 -9.52
CA GLU A 3 -8.54 15.53 -8.86
C GLU A 3 -8.83 14.05 -9.17
N GLN A 4 -8.61 13.62 -10.41
CA GLN A 4 -8.79 12.22 -10.82
C GLN A 4 -7.76 11.31 -10.18
N THR A 5 -6.50 11.74 -10.10
CA THR A 5 -5.42 11.01 -9.41
C THR A 5 -5.73 10.85 -7.92
N VAL A 6 -6.17 11.93 -7.26
CA VAL A 6 -6.55 11.91 -5.84
C VAL A 6 -7.77 11.01 -5.65
N ALA A 7 -8.79 11.13 -6.50
CA ALA A 7 -9.96 10.26 -6.44
C ALA A 7 -9.55 8.78 -6.53
N GLU A 8 -8.67 8.44 -7.47
CA GLU A 8 -8.18 7.06 -7.63
C GLU A 8 -7.39 6.57 -6.40
N MET A 9 -6.51 7.40 -5.83
CA MET A 9 -5.76 7.06 -4.62
C MET A 9 -6.64 6.85 -3.38
N TYR A 10 -7.77 7.56 -3.30
CA TYR A 10 -8.65 7.56 -2.13
C TYR A 10 -9.89 6.67 -2.28
N ARG A 11 -10.01 5.93 -3.39
CA ARG A 11 -11.08 4.94 -3.58
C ARG A 11 -11.00 3.84 -2.54
N ALA A 12 -12.16 3.49 -1.99
CA ALA A 12 -12.34 2.41 -1.02
C ALA A 12 -13.05 1.23 -1.68
N ASP A 13 -12.40 0.64 -2.68
CA ASP A 13 -12.87 -0.58 -3.35
C ASP A 13 -11.90 -1.75 -3.10
N GLU A 14 -12.26 -2.94 -3.56
CA GLU A 14 -11.45 -4.15 -3.36
C GLU A 14 -10.04 -4.04 -3.97
N ALA A 15 -9.84 -3.23 -5.00
CA ALA A 15 -8.53 -3.06 -5.64
C ALA A 15 -7.56 -2.25 -4.76
N ASN A 16 -8.10 -1.39 -3.91
CA ASN A 16 -7.32 -0.53 -3.01
C ASN A 16 -7.24 -1.06 -1.56
N GLN A 17 -7.73 -2.28 -1.30
CA GLN A 17 -7.57 -2.92 0.00
C GLN A 17 -6.10 -3.29 0.23
N PHE A 18 -5.56 -2.90 1.38
CA PHE A 18 -4.14 -3.09 1.67
C PHE A 18 -3.93 -4.10 2.80
N LEU A 19 -4.51 -3.83 3.97
CA LEU A 19 -4.31 -4.65 5.17
C LEU A 19 -5.65 -5.06 5.78
N GLU A 20 -5.72 -6.30 6.26
CA GLU A 20 -6.70 -6.72 7.25
C GLU A 20 -6.01 -6.80 8.61
N VAL A 21 -6.53 -6.03 9.56
CA VAL A 21 -6.05 -5.95 10.93
C VAL A 21 -7.05 -6.70 11.81
N THR A 22 -6.55 -7.59 12.67
CA THR A 22 -7.37 -8.25 13.70
C THR A 22 -6.97 -7.73 15.08
N TYR A 23 -7.98 -7.34 15.85
CA TYR A 23 -7.85 -6.81 17.20
C TYR A 23 -7.97 -7.91 18.26
N GLN A 24 -7.51 -7.62 19.48
CA GLN A 24 -7.54 -8.55 20.60
C GLN A 24 -8.97 -8.98 20.97
N ASN A 25 -9.97 -8.12 20.76
CA ASN A 25 -11.38 -8.45 20.97
C ASN A 25 -11.95 -9.43 19.90
N GLY A 26 -11.20 -9.72 18.84
CA GLY A 26 -11.61 -10.57 17.72
C GLY A 26 -12.13 -9.83 16.49
N ASP A 27 -12.30 -8.51 16.56
CA ASP A 27 -12.77 -7.68 15.45
C ASP A 27 -11.74 -7.62 14.33
N LYS A 28 -12.23 -7.48 13.10
CA LYS A 28 -11.44 -7.34 11.90
C LYS A 28 -11.77 -6.04 11.18
N GLU A 29 -10.73 -5.28 10.80
CA GLU A 29 -10.87 -4.07 10.01
C GLU A 29 -10.03 -4.16 8.74
N ILE A 30 -10.64 -3.78 7.61
CA ILE A 30 -9.95 -3.66 6.33
C ILE A 30 -9.53 -2.21 6.15
N MET A 31 -8.23 -2.01 5.98
CA MET A 31 -7.60 -0.73 5.72
C MET A 31 -7.26 -0.61 4.24
N TYR A 32 -7.37 0.60 3.70
CA TYR A 32 -7.12 0.90 2.29
C TYR A 32 -5.84 1.72 2.12
N PHE A 33 -5.25 1.74 0.93
CA PHE A 33 -4.05 2.56 0.66
C PHE A 33 -4.21 4.05 1.02
N LYS A 34 -5.45 4.57 0.95
CA LYS A 34 -5.77 5.95 1.36
C LYS A 34 -5.38 6.25 2.81
N ASP A 35 -5.45 5.25 3.69
CA ASP A 35 -5.16 5.37 5.11
C ASP A 35 -3.64 5.43 5.38
N PHE A 36 -2.83 5.13 4.37
CA PHE A 36 -1.36 5.13 4.40
C PHE A 36 -0.74 6.18 3.47
N SER A 37 -1.56 7.08 2.92
CA SER A 37 -1.08 8.13 2.03
C SER A 37 -0.15 9.09 2.76
N SER A 38 1.04 9.32 2.20
CA SER A 38 2.05 10.22 2.75
C SER A 38 2.62 11.16 1.69
N GLY A 39 3.22 12.27 2.12
CA GLY A 39 3.86 13.22 1.19
C GLY A 39 4.99 12.58 0.37
N ALA A 40 5.76 11.68 0.97
CA ALA A 40 6.82 10.94 0.29
C ALA A 40 6.24 9.99 -0.79
N MET A 41 5.15 9.29 -0.48
CA MET A 41 4.44 8.44 -1.42
C MET A 41 3.92 9.25 -2.62
N ILE A 42 3.31 10.40 -2.37
CA ILE A 42 2.81 11.30 -3.43
C ILE A 42 3.98 11.81 -4.30
N GLU A 43 5.11 12.18 -3.69
CA GLU A 43 6.31 12.59 -4.43
C GLU A 43 6.81 11.46 -5.34
N ASN A 44 6.88 10.23 -4.83
CA ASN A 44 7.30 9.06 -5.59
C ASN A 44 6.37 8.78 -6.77
N ILE A 45 5.04 8.85 -6.58
CA ILE A 45 4.04 8.68 -7.64
C ILE A 45 4.28 9.72 -8.75
N VAL A 46 4.46 11.00 -8.39
CA VAL A 46 4.72 12.07 -9.38
C VAL A 46 6.05 11.85 -10.09
N ARG A 47 7.09 11.40 -9.38
CA ARG A 47 8.41 11.07 -9.95
C ARG A 47 8.31 9.92 -10.96
N ARG A 48 7.56 8.86 -10.65
CA ARG A 48 7.30 7.75 -11.58
C ARG A 48 6.50 8.19 -12.79
N ALA A 49 5.46 9.00 -12.61
CA ALA A 49 4.63 9.45 -13.71
C ALA A 49 5.43 10.27 -14.73
N LYS A 50 6.34 11.13 -14.25
CA LYS A 50 7.31 11.84 -15.10
C LYS A 50 8.19 10.87 -15.88
N LYS A 51 8.69 9.81 -15.25
CA LYS A 51 9.51 8.78 -15.91
C LYS A 51 8.71 8.05 -17.00
N LEU A 52 7.45 7.69 -16.74
CA LEU A 52 6.56 7.05 -17.72
C LEU A 52 6.28 7.98 -18.91
N ALA A 53 5.97 9.25 -18.65
CA ALA A 53 5.75 10.25 -19.70
C ALA A 53 6.98 10.40 -20.61
N ILE A 54 8.19 10.44 -20.04
CA ILE A 54 9.45 10.48 -20.82
C ILE A 54 9.61 9.22 -21.66
N LYS A 55 9.39 8.03 -21.08
CA LYS A 55 9.45 6.77 -21.82
C LYS A 55 8.44 6.72 -22.98
N ARG A 56 7.21 7.21 -22.75
CA ARG A 56 6.17 7.30 -23.79
C ARG A 56 6.60 8.24 -24.91
N PHE A 57 7.14 9.40 -24.56
CA PHE A 57 7.67 10.37 -25.54
C PHE A 57 8.75 9.74 -26.41
N LEU A 58 9.71 9.01 -25.84
CA LEU A 58 10.78 8.35 -26.61
C LEU A 58 10.24 7.29 -27.61
N ARG A 59 9.08 6.68 -27.31
CA ARG A 59 8.47 5.64 -28.17
C ARG A 59 7.52 6.20 -29.23
N THR A 60 6.76 7.24 -28.88
CA THR A 60 5.59 7.70 -29.67
C THR A 60 5.71 9.15 -30.13
N ASN A 61 6.73 9.87 -29.67
CA ASN A 61 6.93 11.31 -29.83
C ASN A 61 5.80 12.18 -29.22
N GLU A 62 4.91 11.60 -28.40
CA GLU A 62 3.84 12.32 -27.71
C GLU A 62 4.34 12.99 -26.42
N ARG A 63 4.12 14.30 -26.29
CA ARG A 63 4.58 15.10 -25.13
C ARG A 63 3.54 15.23 -24.02
N GLY A 64 3.98 15.69 -22.85
CA GLY A 64 3.14 16.00 -21.69
C GLY A 64 2.95 14.81 -20.74
N ILE A 65 2.44 15.07 -19.54
CA ILE A 65 2.02 14.02 -18.61
C ILE A 65 0.52 13.78 -18.85
N ARG A 66 0.11 12.52 -18.89
CA ARG A 66 -1.28 12.10 -19.02
C ARG A 66 -1.79 11.52 -17.70
N VAL A 67 -3.11 11.46 -17.56
CA VAL A 67 -3.77 10.83 -16.41
C VAL A 67 -3.34 9.37 -16.27
N ASP A 68 -3.21 8.67 -17.39
CA ASP A 68 -2.78 7.27 -17.42
C ASP A 68 -1.37 7.06 -16.81
N ASP A 69 -0.43 8.00 -17.01
CA ASP A 69 0.90 7.92 -16.39
C ASP A 69 0.80 8.00 -14.87
N MET A 70 -0.18 8.76 -14.35
CA MET A 70 -0.43 8.90 -12.91
C MET A 70 -1.07 7.63 -12.34
N PHE A 71 -2.08 7.07 -13.01
CA PHE A 71 -2.74 5.84 -12.59
C PHE A 71 -1.77 4.64 -12.59
N GLU A 72 -0.98 4.50 -13.65
CA GLU A 72 0.05 3.45 -13.72
C GLU A 72 1.09 3.63 -12.59
N SER A 73 1.45 4.88 -12.26
CA SER A 73 2.38 5.17 -11.17
C SER A 73 1.80 4.86 -9.79
N ILE A 74 0.50 5.09 -9.57
CA ILE A 74 -0.20 4.70 -8.33
C ILE A 74 -0.13 3.19 -8.16
N HIS A 75 -0.49 2.42 -9.19
CA HIS A 75 -0.45 0.95 -9.12
C HIS A 75 0.96 0.43 -8.89
N GLN A 76 1.97 1.02 -9.53
CA GLN A 76 3.38 0.65 -9.29
C GLN A 76 3.84 0.98 -7.86
N GLU A 77 3.49 2.16 -7.34
CA GLU A 77 3.83 2.55 -5.96
C GLU A 77 3.16 1.62 -4.94
N TYR A 78 1.89 1.28 -5.16
CA TYR A 78 1.15 0.35 -4.31
C TYR A 78 1.82 -1.00 -4.30
N LYS A 79 2.10 -1.57 -5.49
CA LYS A 79 2.80 -2.84 -5.62
C LYS A 79 4.15 -2.90 -4.90
N GLU A 80 4.94 -1.82 -4.91
CA GLU A 80 6.20 -1.79 -4.17
C GLU A 80 6.00 -1.63 -2.65
N HIS A 81 4.92 -0.97 -2.23
CA HIS A 81 4.53 -0.88 -0.82
C HIS A 81 3.94 -2.18 -0.25
N GLU A 82 3.51 -3.12 -1.11
CA GLU A 82 3.04 -4.46 -0.71
C GLU A 82 4.14 -5.33 -0.10
N ASP A 83 5.41 -5.04 -0.42
CA ASP A 83 6.56 -5.80 0.08
C ASP A 83 7.09 -5.28 1.44
N LEU A 84 6.71 -4.07 1.86
CA LEU A 84 7.12 -3.45 3.12
C LEU A 84 6.57 -4.06 4.43
N PRO A 85 5.40 -4.73 4.49
CA PRO A 85 4.88 -5.32 5.71
C PRO A 85 5.81 -6.38 6.32
N ASN A 86 6.71 -6.96 5.52
CA ASN A 86 7.71 -7.93 5.96
C ASN A 86 8.70 -7.38 7.01
N THR A 87 8.70 -6.07 7.32
CA THR A 87 9.63 -5.45 8.27
C THR A 87 8.97 -4.66 9.39
N THR A 88 7.64 -4.55 9.42
CA THR A 88 6.96 -3.63 10.37
C THR A 88 6.22 -4.39 11.47
N ASN A 89 6.66 -4.18 12.71
CA ASN A 89 6.07 -4.78 13.91
C ASN A 89 4.62 -4.28 14.14
N PRO A 90 3.65 -5.15 14.46
CA PRO A 90 2.29 -4.75 14.85
C PRO A 90 2.22 -3.64 15.94
N ASP A 91 3.22 -3.57 16.81
CA ASP A 91 3.30 -2.55 17.86
C ASP A 91 3.61 -1.13 17.30
N ASP A 92 4.25 -1.02 16.13
CA ASP A 92 4.47 0.26 15.46
C ASP A 92 3.19 0.74 14.75
N TRP A 93 2.37 -0.20 14.28
CA TRP A 93 1.05 0.10 13.72
C TRP A 93 0.06 0.62 14.76
N ALA A 94 0.09 0.06 15.98
CA ALA A 94 -0.74 0.55 17.09
C ALA A 94 -0.47 2.03 17.44
N LYS A 95 0.75 2.52 17.17
CA LYS A 95 1.12 3.94 17.36
C LYS A 95 0.66 4.84 16.21
N ILE A 96 0.71 4.34 14.97
CA ILE A 96 0.36 5.11 13.76
C ILE A 96 -1.16 5.23 13.58
N SER A 97 -1.94 4.18 13.92
CA SER A 97 -3.39 4.19 13.62
C SER A 97 -4.18 5.21 14.43
N GLY A 98 -3.65 5.72 15.55
CA GLY A 98 -4.29 6.75 16.38
C GLY A 98 -5.64 6.34 17.00
N LYS A 99 -6.17 5.16 16.68
CA LYS A 99 -7.41 4.62 17.24
C LYS A 99 -7.11 4.10 18.65
N LYS A 100 -7.43 4.94 19.64
CA LYS A 100 -7.47 4.59 21.06
C LYS A 100 -8.41 3.39 21.28
N GLY A 101 -7.87 2.25 21.69
CA GLY A 101 -8.63 1.28 22.48
C GLY A 101 -8.12 -0.15 22.41
N GLU A 102 -7.75 -0.62 21.22
CA GLU A 102 -7.73 -2.05 20.92
C GLU A 102 -6.36 -2.48 20.40
N ARG A 103 -5.76 -3.48 21.06
CA ARG A 103 -4.44 -3.99 20.68
C ARG A 103 -4.55 -4.82 19.40
N ILE A 104 -3.74 -4.50 18.40
CA ILE A 104 -3.61 -5.31 17.19
C ILE A 104 -2.87 -6.60 17.53
N ILE A 105 -3.47 -7.74 17.22
CA ILE A 105 -2.87 -9.07 17.46
C ILE A 105 -2.38 -9.73 16.17
N TYR A 106 -2.94 -9.34 15.03
CA TYR A 106 -2.62 -9.94 13.75
C TYR A 106 -2.84 -8.95 12.60
N ILE A 107 -1.95 -9.00 11.60
CA ILE A 107 -2.01 -8.18 10.39
C ILE A 107 -1.76 -9.10 9.20
N ARG A 108 -2.61 -9.03 8.17
CA ARG A 108 -2.38 -9.68 6.87
C ARG A 108 -2.53 -8.71 5.72
N THR A 109 -1.74 -8.90 4.67
CA THR A 109 -1.90 -8.17 3.40
C THR A 109 -3.03 -8.79 2.57
N LEU A 110 -3.81 -7.95 1.90
CA LEU A 110 -4.96 -8.35 1.08
C LEU A 110 -4.69 -8.34 -0.44
N VAL A 111 -3.42 -8.22 -0.81
CA VAL A 111 -2.98 -8.08 -2.20
C VAL A 111 -3.37 -9.31 -3.02
N LYS A 112 -4.18 -9.10 -4.05
CA LYS A 112 -4.50 -10.13 -5.05
C LYS A 112 -3.36 -10.23 -6.06
N HIS A 113 -2.42 -11.15 -5.87
CA HIS A 113 -1.52 -11.54 -6.96
C HIS A 113 -2.33 -12.30 -8.02
N SER A 114 -2.33 -11.81 -9.26
CA SER A 114 -2.90 -12.54 -10.40
C SER A 114 -2.07 -13.82 -10.65
N GLU A 115 -2.65 -14.96 -10.26
CA GLU A 115 -2.39 -16.33 -10.72
C GLU A 115 -0.94 -16.69 -11.10
N SER A 116 -0.14 -17.08 -10.12
CA SER A 116 0.74 -18.27 -10.19
C SER A 116 1.58 -18.46 -8.93
N GLU A 117 1.01 -18.45 -7.73
CA GLU A 117 1.65 -19.05 -6.56
C GLU A 117 0.62 -19.26 -5.46
N THR A 118 0.32 -20.51 -5.15
CA THR A 118 -0.35 -20.94 -3.93
C THR A 118 0.47 -20.52 -2.71
N SER A 119 0.36 -19.24 -2.32
CA SER A 119 0.75 -18.79 -0.99
C SER A 119 -0.27 -17.74 -0.55
N GLY A 120 -1.18 -18.17 0.33
CA GLY A 120 -2.11 -17.26 0.98
C GLY A 120 -1.35 -16.10 1.64
N GLY A 121 -1.99 -14.92 1.68
CA GLY A 121 -1.41 -13.68 2.17
C GLY A 121 -0.44 -13.89 3.32
N ARG A 122 0.82 -13.50 3.11
CA ARG A 122 1.93 -13.80 4.01
C ARG A 122 1.67 -13.12 5.36
N SER A 123 1.45 -13.94 6.39
CA SER A 123 1.12 -13.53 7.74
C SER A 123 2.36 -13.04 8.49
N ILE A 124 2.29 -11.88 9.13
CA ILE A 124 3.36 -11.41 10.03
C ILE A 124 3.06 -11.96 11.42
N GLU A 125 3.73 -13.04 11.79
CA GLU A 125 3.65 -13.63 13.13
C GLU A 125 4.76 -13.09 14.03
N ARG A 126 4.44 -12.94 15.32
CA ARG A 126 5.29 -12.29 16.32
C ARG A 126 6.54 -13.12 16.60
N VAL A 127 7.70 -12.72 16.08
CA VAL A 127 8.98 -13.29 16.53
C VAL A 127 9.28 -12.69 17.92
N GLY A 128 9.14 -13.50 18.97
CA GLY A 128 9.55 -13.13 20.31
C GLY A 128 11.04 -12.80 20.33
N THR A 129 11.37 -11.57 20.71
CA THR A 129 12.76 -11.15 20.94
C THR A 129 13.37 -12.07 22.00
N GLY A 130 14.21 -13.00 21.56
CA GLY A 130 14.95 -13.90 22.43
C GLY A 130 15.83 -13.09 23.36
N GLN A 131 15.56 -13.21 24.65
CA GLN A 131 16.38 -12.72 25.74
C GLN A 131 17.73 -13.46 25.66
N TYR A 132 18.80 -12.77 25.25
CA TYR A 132 20.15 -13.29 25.47
C TYR A 132 20.45 -13.15 26.96
N LEU A 133 20.51 -14.30 27.64
CA LEU A 133 21.13 -14.48 28.96
C LEU A 133 22.65 -14.46 28.83
#